data_AF-A0A816T7Q6-F1
#
_entry.id   AF-A0A816T7Q6-F1
#
_cell.length_a   1.000
_cell.length_b   1.000
_cell.length_c   1.000
_cell.angle_alpha   90.00
_cell.angle_beta   90.00
_cell.angle_gamma   90.00
#
_symmetry.space_group_name_H-M   'P 1'
#
loop_
_entity.id
_entity.type
_entity.pdbx_description
1 polymer ?
#
loop_
_entity_poly.entity_id
_entity_poly.type
_entity_poly.pdbx_seq_one_letter_code
_entity_poly.pdbx_strand_id
1 'polypeptide(L)'
;MHGHLRSIELPICRTLRQPDTIAIGRIRKRILPFCNVSDHHKPVTQTWTYLDTTASSGSSKIVLRQSVNWPVGNTIVIATTDDYLSQGQSEIRKITAISNDGRTLALDFPLAYTHLGVTQHVGSTVGEVRAEVGLLSHNIIFQGAVLETWNSLIVAYPTGFNPGEFAVQACFLGRYGEEIGSDQFGAIIMASASMDSSNGIQRAILRLSNMEIYNVDQAFHLGRYPVRFHMNGNMNSSYIKSSSVHQAFNRAINIHASH
;
A
#
# COMPACT_ATOMS: atom_id res chain seq x y z
N MET A 1 21.27 5.74 18.56
CA MET A 1 20.39 5.88 17.39
C MET A 1 21.08 6.85 16.45
N HIS A 2 22.00 6.36 15.62
CA HIS A 2 22.73 7.20 14.66
C HIS A 2 21.98 7.11 13.33
N GLY A 3 21.21 8.15 13.00
CA GLY A 3 20.69 8.36 11.66
C GLY A 3 21.82 8.74 10.71
N HIS A 4 21.64 8.46 9.43
CA HIS A 4 22.60 8.79 8.37
C HIS A 4 22.97 10.29 8.41
N LEU A 5 24.27 10.64 8.41
CA LEU A 5 24.83 11.98 8.61
C LEU A 5 24.37 13.08 7.62
N ARG A 6 23.58 12.71 6.61
CA ARG A 6 23.02 13.62 5.59
C ARG A 6 21.50 13.61 5.50
N SER A 7 20.83 12.79 6.31
CA SER A 7 19.37 12.89 6.45
C SER A 7 19.07 14.04 7.39
N ILE A 8 18.76 15.21 6.82
CA ILE A 8 18.05 16.23 7.59
C ILE A 8 16.66 15.63 7.80
N GLU A 9 16.42 15.01 8.96
CA GLU A 9 15.06 14.79 9.43
C GLU A 9 14.42 16.18 9.42
N LEU A 10 13.61 16.47 8.40
CA LEU A 10 12.74 17.63 8.36
C LEU A 10 11.45 17.17 9.06
N PRO A 11 11.28 17.42 10.38
CA PRO A 11 9.99 17.21 10.99
C PRO A 11 9.02 18.18 10.30
N ILE A 12 8.09 17.64 9.51
CA ILE A 12 6.96 18.42 8.97
C ILE A 12 6.00 18.85 10.10
N CYS A 13 6.28 18.50 11.36
CA CYS A 13 5.56 19.07 12.50
C CYS A 13 6.46 19.15 13.75
N ARG A 14 6.85 20.36 14.14
CA ARG A 14 7.31 20.67 15.50
C ARG A 14 6.12 21.26 16.24
N THR A 15 5.58 20.54 17.22
CA THR A 15 4.52 21.01 18.11
C THR A 15 5.04 22.18 18.96
N LEU A 16 4.69 23.40 18.57
CA LEU A 16 4.66 24.53 19.51
C LEU A 16 3.31 24.49 20.23
N ARG A 17 3.38 24.66 21.56
CA ARG A 17 2.28 24.61 22.53
C ARG A 17 1.01 25.29 22.01
N GLN A 18 0.00 24.50 21.63
CA GLN A 18 -1.43 24.63 21.96
C GLN A 18 -2.24 23.63 21.12
N PRO A 19 -3.42 23.19 21.59
CA PRO A 19 -4.05 21.97 21.12
C PRO A 19 -4.97 22.31 19.95
N ASP A 20 -4.51 22.16 18.71
CA ASP A 20 -5.44 22.13 17.57
C ASP A 20 -4.83 21.37 16.38
N THR A 21 -5.72 20.67 15.69
CA THR A 21 -5.50 19.73 14.58
C THR A 21 -4.54 20.27 13.51
N ILE A 22 -3.53 19.48 13.13
CA ILE A 22 -2.62 19.82 12.03
C ILE A 22 -2.87 18.88 10.84
N ALA A 23 -3.40 19.45 9.77
CA ALA A 23 -3.51 18.86 8.44
C ALA A 23 -2.19 19.00 7.68
N ILE A 24 -1.84 18.00 6.88
CA ILE A 24 -0.68 18.01 5.98
C ILE A 24 -1.05 18.83 4.74
N GLY A 25 -0.38 19.97 4.52
CA GLY A 25 -0.51 20.74 3.28
C GLY A 25 0.13 22.13 3.38
N ARG A 26 1.33 22.31 2.82
CA ARG A 26 1.95 23.63 2.70
C ARG A 26 1.35 24.39 1.52
N ILE A 27 0.19 25.03 1.71
CA ILE A 27 -0.32 26.06 0.78
C ILE A 27 0.21 27.41 1.24
N ARG A 28 0.91 28.12 0.33
CA ARG A 28 1.52 29.43 0.63
C ARG A 28 0.44 30.47 0.96
N LYS A 29 0.61 31.13 2.12
CA LYS A 29 0.01 32.39 2.61
C LYS A 29 -1.54 32.48 2.62
N ARG A 30 -2.05 32.94 3.78
CA ARG A 30 -3.43 33.33 4.16
C ARG A 30 -4.34 32.21 4.71
N ILE A 31 -4.43 32.21 6.04
CA ILE A 31 -5.57 31.93 6.95
C ILE A 31 -6.71 31.06 6.36
N LEU A 32 -6.94 29.88 6.94
CA LEU A 32 -8.29 29.36 7.21
C LEU A 32 -8.31 28.60 8.55
N PRO A 33 -9.20 28.97 9.50
CA PRO A 33 -9.58 28.10 10.61
C PRO A 33 -10.49 27.00 10.06
N PHE A 34 -10.33 25.77 10.55
CA PHE A 34 -11.02 24.55 10.09
C PHE A 34 -10.62 24.08 8.68
N CYS A 35 -9.58 23.25 8.59
CA CYS A 35 -9.38 22.39 7.42
C CYS A 35 -10.38 21.22 7.46
N ASN A 36 -11.63 21.48 7.06
CA ASN A 36 -12.38 20.44 6.38
C ASN A 36 -11.76 20.28 4.99
N VAL A 37 -10.98 19.22 4.77
CA VAL A 37 -10.68 18.76 3.41
C VAL A 37 -11.95 18.08 2.91
N SER A 38 -12.93 18.88 2.48
CA SER A 38 -14.03 18.40 1.66
C SER A 38 -13.46 18.17 0.26
N ASP A 39 -12.95 16.97 0.07
CA ASP A 39 -12.33 16.54 -1.15
C ASP A 39 -13.40 16.37 -2.24
N HIS A 40 -13.29 17.12 -3.35
CA HIS A 40 -14.23 17.06 -4.48
C HIS A 40 -14.06 15.78 -5.34
N HIS A 41 -13.41 14.75 -4.80
CA HIS A 41 -13.20 13.49 -5.51
C HIS A 41 -14.47 12.62 -5.47
N LYS A 42 -14.75 11.95 -6.60
CA LYS A 42 -15.68 10.81 -6.57
C LYS A 42 -15.08 9.77 -5.62
N PRO A 43 -15.72 9.47 -4.49
CA PRO A 43 -15.14 8.57 -3.50
C PRO A 43 -15.03 7.16 -4.11
N VAL A 44 -13.84 6.54 -4.03
CA VAL A 44 -13.67 5.14 -4.39
C VAL A 44 -14.32 4.30 -3.28
N THR A 45 -15.44 3.65 -3.60
CA THR A 45 -16.26 2.94 -2.61
C THR A 45 -15.70 1.57 -2.27
N GLN A 46 -15.04 0.93 -3.25
CA GLN A 46 -14.42 -0.38 -3.14
C GLN A 46 -12.99 -0.25 -3.65
N THR A 47 -11.96 -0.56 -2.87
CA THR A 47 -10.55 -0.47 -3.33
C THR A 47 -9.95 -1.79 -3.74
N TRP A 48 -10.63 -2.90 -3.47
CA TRP A 48 -10.19 -4.22 -3.89
C TRP A 48 -11.39 -5.16 -4.00
N THR A 49 -11.31 -6.19 -4.81
CA THR A 49 -12.35 -7.23 -4.92
C THR A 49 -11.70 -8.53 -5.38
N TYR A 50 -12.50 -9.54 -5.71
CA TYR A 50 -12.02 -10.81 -6.25
C TYR A 50 -12.34 -10.93 -7.73
N LEU A 51 -11.59 -11.78 -8.44
CA LEU A 51 -12.03 -12.28 -9.75
C LEU A 51 -13.32 -13.11 -9.61
N ASP A 52 -14.27 -12.84 -10.50
CA ASP A 52 -15.53 -13.58 -10.62
C ASP A 52 -15.33 -14.89 -11.40
N THR A 53 -14.48 -14.83 -12.41
CA THR A 53 -14.11 -15.95 -13.29
C THR A 53 -12.61 -15.99 -13.49
N THR A 54 -12.05 -17.18 -13.72
CA THR A 54 -10.62 -17.33 -14.03
C THR A 54 -10.21 -16.47 -15.23
N ALA A 55 -9.17 -15.67 -15.05
CA ALA A 55 -8.52 -14.92 -16.11
C ALA A 55 -7.31 -15.71 -16.60
N SER A 56 -7.41 -16.28 -17.80
CA SER A 56 -6.31 -17.04 -18.41
C SER A 56 -5.17 -16.12 -18.84
N SER A 57 -3.95 -16.67 -18.82
CA SER A 57 -2.79 -16.05 -19.48
C SER A 57 -3.13 -15.66 -20.92
N GLY A 58 -2.66 -14.48 -21.35
CA GLY A 58 -3.00 -13.87 -22.63
C GLY A 58 -4.33 -13.10 -22.66
N SER A 59 -5.14 -13.15 -21.60
CA SER A 59 -6.36 -12.33 -21.52
C SER A 59 -6.03 -10.86 -21.29
N SER A 60 -6.70 -9.97 -22.03
CA SER A 60 -6.66 -8.51 -21.82
C SER A 60 -7.90 -7.97 -21.11
N LYS A 61 -8.79 -8.86 -20.64
CA LYS A 61 -9.99 -8.52 -19.89
C LYS A 61 -10.12 -9.39 -18.65
N ILE A 62 -10.59 -8.80 -17.57
CA ILE A 62 -10.88 -9.50 -16.32
C ILE A 62 -12.29 -9.16 -15.84
N VAL A 63 -12.93 -10.13 -15.19
CA VAL A 63 -14.29 -9.99 -14.65
C VAL A 63 -14.20 -10.04 -13.12
N LEU A 64 -14.74 -9.02 -12.48
CA LEU A 64 -14.72 -8.79 -11.04
C LEU A 64 -16.01 -9.24 -10.38
N ARG A 65 -15.89 -9.75 -9.16
CA ARG A 65 -17.02 -10.25 -8.36
C ARG A 65 -17.95 -9.14 -7.89
N GLN A 66 -17.43 -7.93 -7.72
CA GLN A 66 -18.20 -6.75 -7.33
C GLN A 66 -18.00 -5.63 -8.36
N SER A 67 -19.02 -4.80 -8.52
CA SER A 67 -18.91 -3.59 -9.34
C SER A 67 -17.97 -2.60 -8.67
N VAL A 68 -17.08 -1.97 -9.45
CA VAL A 68 -16.13 -0.98 -8.99
C VAL A 68 -16.32 0.35 -9.71
N ASN A 69 -15.98 1.45 -9.04
CA ASN A 69 -16.00 2.79 -9.59
C ASN A 69 -14.59 3.36 -9.82
N TRP A 70 -13.63 2.48 -10.14
CA TRP A 70 -12.24 2.85 -10.36
C TRP A 70 -12.11 3.76 -11.59
N PRO A 71 -11.23 4.77 -11.57
CA PRO A 71 -10.99 5.59 -12.75
C PRO A 71 -10.25 4.81 -13.84
N VAL A 72 -10.65 4.99 -15.10
CA VAL A 72 -9.87 4.53 -16.25
C VAL A 72 -8.52 5.25 -16.24
N GLY A 73 -7.45 4.50 -16.53
CA GLY A 73 -6.08 4.97 -16.45
C GLY A 73 -5.41 4.70 -15.10
N ASN A 74 -6.15 4.23 -14.09
CA ASN A 74 -5.54 3.83 -12.83
C ASN A 74 -4.87 2.45 -12.93
N THR A 75 -3.89 2.26 -12.06
CA THR A 75 -3.12 1.03 -11.92
C THR A 75 -3.78 0.12 -10.89
N ILE A 76 -3.87 -1.16 -11.23
CA ILE A 76 -4.34 -2.24 -10.38
C ILE A 76 -3.25 -3.29 -10.18
N VAL A 77 -3.36 -4.07 -9.12
CA VAL A 77 -2.61 -5.30 -8.90
C VAL A 77 -3.54 -6.49 -8.90
N ILE A 78 -3.09 -7.60 -9.47
CA ILE A 78 -3.80 -8.87 -9.49
C ILE A 78 -2.91 -9.88 -8.76
N ALA A 79 -3.43 -10.45 -7.69
CA ALA A 79 -2.69 -11.39 -6.86
C ALA A 79 -2.50 -12.74 -7.56
N THR A 80 -1.37 -13.38 -7.28
CA THR A 80 -1.14 -14.78 -7.67
C THR A 80 -2.10 -15.73 -6.96
N THR A 81 -2.43 -16.85 -7.59
CA THR A 81 -3.42 -17.85 -7.10
C THR A 81 -3.02 -19.30 -7.32
N ASP A 82 -1.81 -19.54 -7.83
CA ASP A 82 -1.38 -20.88 -8.22
C ASP A 82 -0.65 -21.55 -7.03
N ASP A 83 0.33 -22.40 -7.31
CA ASP A 83 1.04 -23.18 -6.30
C ASP A 83 2.03 -22.36 -5.44
N TYR A 84 2.75 -23.08 -4.58
CA TYR A 84 3.78 -22.52 -3.71
C TYR A 84 5.05 -22.04 -4.45
N LEU A 85 5.11 -22.07 -5.78
CA LEU A 85 6.20 -21.47 -6.58
C LEU A 85 5.73 -20.21 -7.32
N SER A 86 4.45 -19.89 -7.23
CA SER A 86 3.80 -18.81 -7.98
C SER A 86 3.88 -17.43 -7.33
N GLN A 87 4.65 -17.24 -6.25
CA GLN A 87 4.66 -15.99 -5.49
C GLN A 87 5.03 -14.75 -6.33
N GLY A 88 5.88 -14.93 -7.35
CA GLY A 88 6.29 -13.89 -8.29
C GLY A 88 5.36 -13.69 -9.48
N GLN A 89 4.16 -14.29 -9.49
CA GLN A 89 3.20 -14.18 -10.59
C GLN A 89 2.12 -13.10 -10.35
N SER A 90 2.31 -12.23 -9.36
CA SER A 90 1.41 -11.09 -9.19
C SER A 90 1.66 -10.07 -10.30
N GLU A 91 0.60 -9.47 -10.83
CA GLU A 91 0.72 -8.63 -12.01
C GLU A 91 0.13 -7.23 -11.79
N ILE A 92 0.88 -6.21 -12.20
CA ILE A 92 0.42 -4.83 -12.21
C ILE A 92 -0.08 -4.48 -13.62
N ARG A 93 -1.26 -3.87 -13.71
CA ARG A 93 -1.88 -3.49 -14.99
C ARG A 93 -2.58 -2.14 -14.90
N LYS A 94 -2.71 -1.46 -16.03
CA LYS A 94 -3.45 -0.21 -16.13
C LYS A 94 -4.83 -0.46 -16.74
N ILE A 95 -5.87 0.15 -16.16
CA ILE A 95 -7.23 0.04 -16.67
C ILE A 95 -7.36 0.90 -17.93
N THR A 96 -7.77 0.30 -19.05
CA THR A 96 -8.02 1.02 -20.32
C THR A 96 -9.50 1.29 -20.57
N ALA A 97 -10.39 0.44 -20.05
CA ALA A 97 -11.83 0.64 -20.10
C ALA A 97 -12.53 -0.16 -18.99
N ILE A 98 -13.75 0.25 -18.64
CA ILE A 98 -14.62 -0.43 -17.68
C ILE A 98 -16.00 -0.60 -18.33
N SER A 99 -16.62 -1.76 -18.17
CA SER A 99 -17.99 -2.01 -18.62
C SER A 99 -19.02 -1.17 -17.85
N ASN A 100 -20.20 -0.98 -18.42
CA ASN A 100 -21.28 -0.18 -17.81
C ASN A 100 -21.74 -0.69 -16.44
N ASP A 101 -21.62 -2.00 -16.17
CA ASP A 101 -21.93 -2.62 -14.89
C ASP A 101 -20.79 -2.49 -13.85
N GLY A 102 -19.63 -1.95 -14.25
CA GLY A 102 -18.46 -1.78 -13.39
C GLY A 102 -17.74 -3.09 -13.02
N ARG A 103 -18.05 -4.22 -13.68
CA ARG A 103 -17.48 -5.53 -13.33
C ARG A 103 -16.38 -6.00 -14.27
N THR A 104 -16.37 -5.56 -15.52
CA THR A 104 -15.37 -6.01 -16.50
C THR A 104 -14.36 -4.90 -16.74
N LEU A 105 -13.09 -5.19 -16.48
CA LEU A 105 -11.98 -4.28 -16.76
C LEU A 105 -11.25 -4.73 -18.02
N ALA A 106 -10.94 -3.77 -18.90
CA ALA A 106 -9.96 -3.96 -19.96
C ALA A 106 -8.59 -3.47 -19.47
N LEU A 107 -7.55 -4.20 -19.83
CA LEU A 107 -6.17 -3.98 -19.41
C LEU A 107 -5.37 -3.35 -20.55
N ASP A 108 -4.25 -2.71 -20.21
CA ASP A 108 -3.28 -2.16 -21.15
C ASP A 108 -2.45 -3.25 -21.85
N PHE A 109 -2.09 -4.30 -21.11
CA PHE A 109 -1.40 -5.48 -21.62
C PHE A 109 -2.09 -6.78 -21.21
N PRO A 110 -2.04 -7.82 -22.06
CA PRO A 110 -2.46 -9.17 -21.69
C PRO A 110 -1.77 -9.66 -20.40
N LEU A 111 -2.46 -10.49 -19.62
CA LEU A 111 -1.89 -11.15 -18.45
C LEU A 111 -0.80 -12.15 -18.87
N ALA A 112 0.30 -12.20 -18.14
CA ALA A 112 1.35 -13.19 -18.36
C ALA A 112 0.96 -14.53 -17.72
N TYR A 113 0.23 -14.50 -16.61
CA TYR A 113 -0.13 -15.68 -15.82
C TYR A 113 -1.65 -15.88 -15.76
N THR A 114 -2.05 -17.09 -15.34
CA THR A 114 -3.45 -17.41 -15.11
C THR A 114 -3.82 -17.10 -13.67
N HIS A 115 -4.87 -16.33 -13.48
CA HIS A 115 -5.38 -15.96 -12.15
C HIS A 115 -6.75 -16.60 -11.94
N LEU A 116 -6.87 -17.43 -10.92
CA LEU A 116 -8.06 -18.22 -10.66
C LEU A 116 -9.20 -17.35 -10.12
N GLY A 117 -10.42 -17.75 -10.47
CA GLY A 117 -11.67 -17.14 -10.01
C GLY A 117 -12.71 -18.22 -9.75
N VAL A 118 -12.35 -19.27 -9.00
CA VAL A 118 -13.14 -20.50 -8.88
C VAL A 118 -13.60 -20.77 -7.45
N THR A 119 -14.72 -21.47 -7.34
CA THR A 119 -15.20 -22.08 -6.10
C THR A 119 -15.02 -23.58 -6.24
N GLN A 120 -14.21 -24.19 -5.37
CA GLN A 120 -13.94 -25.62 -5.34
C GLN A 120 -14.73 -26.31 -4.24
N HIS A 121 -15.22 -27.51 -4.55
CA HIS A 121 -15.90 -28.38 -3.60
C HIS A 121 -14.96 -29.52 -3.22
N VAL A 122 -14.54 -29.58 -1.96
CA VAL A 122 -13.74 -30.68 -1.41
C VAL A 122 -14.59 -31.41 -0.37
N GLY A 123 -15.19 -32.52 -0.79
CA GLY A 123 -16.19 -33.23 0.02
C GLY A 123 -17.42 -32.36 0.28
N SER A 124 -17.76 -32.15 1.55
CA SER A 124 -18.84 -31.25 1.97
C SER A 124 -18.40 -29.78 2.16
N THR A 125 -17.11 -29.50 2.04
CA THR A 125 -16.56 -28.15 2.27
C THR A 125 -16.44 -27.39 0.96
N VAL A 126 -16.93 -26.17 0.95
CA VAL A 126 -16.77 -25.23 -0.17
C VAL A 126 -15.59 -24.32 0.13
N GLY A 127 -14.55 -24.37 -0.71
CA GLY A 127 -13.41 -23.45 -0.68
C GLY A 127 -13.44 -22.51 -1.88
N GLU A 128 -12.98 -21.29 -1.72
CA GLU A 128 -12.83 -20.34 -2.83
C GLU A 128 -11.34 -20.11 -3.09
N VAL A 129 -10.95 -20.20 -4.36
CA VAL A 129 -9.61 -19.85 -4.83
C VAL A 129 -9.79 -18.79 -5.91
N ARG A 130 -9.67 -17.53 -5.50
CA ARG A 130 -9.95 -16.36 -6.33
C ARG A 130 -8.86 -15.31 -6.12
N ALA A 131 -8.34 -14.75 -7.21
CA ALA A 131 -7.34 -13.70 -7.11
C ALA A 131 -7.96 -12.43 -6.55
N GLU A 132 -7.30 -11.82 -5.56
CA GLU A 132 -7.57 -10.44 -5.19
C GLU A 132 -7.12 -9.50 -6.31
N VAL A 133 -7.96 -8.53 -6.61
CA VAL A 133 -7.67 -7.42 -7.52
C VAL A 133 -7.79 -6.14 -6.72
N GLY A 134 -6.71 -5.38 -6.58
CA GLY A 134 -6.63 -4.16 -5.80
C GLY A 134 -6.32 -2.94 -6.65
N LEU A 135 -6.94 -1.80 -6.34
CA LEU A 135 -6.55 -0.49 -6.86
C LEU A 135 -5.26 -0.04 -6.18
N LEU A 136 -4.20 0.18 -6.97
CA LEU A 136 -2.92 0.67 -6.47
C LEU A 136 -2.82 2.20 -6.53
N SER A 137 -3.21 2.80 -7.65
CA SER A 137 -3.00 4.23 -7.84
C SER A 137 -4.16 5.09 -7.34
N HIS A 138 -3.84 6.19 -6.66
CA HIS A 138 -4.83 7.17 -6.18
C HIS A 138 -4.46 8.61 -6.59
N ASN A 139 -5.44 9.52 -6.52
CA ASN A 139 -5.21 10.93 -6.88
C ASN A 139 -4.36 11.68 -5.84
N ILE A 140 -4.39 11.24 -4.58
CA ILE A 140 -3.59 11.81 -3.49
C ILE A 140 -2.45 10.85 -3.21
N ILE A 141 -1.23 11.26 -3.52
CA ILE A 141 -0.02 10.46 -3.34
C ILE A 141 0.82 11.08 -2.23
N PHE A 142 1.09 10.29 -1.19
CA PHE A 142 2.12 10.57 -0.20
C PHE A 142 3.35 9.73 -0.55
N GLN A 143 4.46 10.39 -0.90
CA GLN A 143 5.66 9.69 -1.35
C GLN A 143 6.96 10.23 -0.77
N GLY A 144 7.90 9.32 -0.54
CA GLY A 144 9.31 9.65 -0.26
C GLY A 144 10.07 10.04 -1.52
N ALA A 145 11.23 10.67 -1.33
CA ALA A 145 12.12 10.97 -2.44
C ALA A 145 12.68 9.67 -3.05
N VAL A 146 12.72 9.60 -4.38
CA VAL A 146 13.42 8.55 -5.12
C VAL A 146 14.60 9.20 -5.83
N LEU A 147 15.80 8.71 -5.55
CA LEU A 147 17.01 9.14 -6.27
C LEU A 147 17.40 8.03 -7.25
N GLU A 148 17.12 8.25 -8.54
CA GLU A 148 17.39 7.24 -9.58
C GLU A 148 18.86 6.81 -9.63
N THR A 149 19.79 7.72 -9.32
CA THR A 149 21.23 7.42 -9.24
C THR A 149 21.59 6.38 -8.19
N TRP A 150 20.69 6.12 -7.24
CA TRP A 150 20.88 5.17 -6.15
C TRP A 150 20.10 3.88 -6.38
N ASN A 151 19.34 3.80 -7.48
CA ASN A 151 18.63 2.61 -7.87
C ASN A 151 19.54 1.71 -8.71
N SER A 152 19.59 0.45 -8.31
CA SER A 152 20.27 -0.63 -9.03
C SER A 152 19.27 -1.73 -9.32
N LEU A 153 19.28 -2.23 -10.55
CA LEU A 153 18.43 -3.35 -10.93
C LEU A 153 18.98 -4.63 -10.29
N ILE A 154 18.17 -5.26 -9.43
CA ILE A 154 18.51 -6.57 -8.89
C ILE A 154 17.86 -7.61 -9.82
N VAL A 155 18.69 -8.28 -10.61
CA VAL A 155 18.23 -9.29 -11.56
C VAL A 155 17.72 -10.52 -10.80
N ALA A 156 16.71 -11.18 -11.37
CA ALA A 156 16.23 -12.46 -10.87
C ALA A 156 17.35 -13.48 -10.75
N TYR A 157 17.35 -14.25 -9.66
CA TYR A 157 18.32 -15.32 -9.47
C TYR A 157 18.14 -16.41 -10.55
N PRO A 158 19.23 -16.88 -11.22
CA PRO A 158 19.10 -17.71 -12.43
C PRO A 158 18.34 -19.02 -12.25
N THR A 159 18.41 -19.64 -11.08
CA THR A 159 17.71 -20.92 -10.82
C THR A 159 16.35 -20.73 -10.14
N GLY A 160 15.88 -19.48 -10.00
CA GLY A 160 14.65 -19.13 -9.30
C GLY A 160 14.73 -19.27 -7.78
N PHE A 161 13.66 -18.87 -7.11
CA PHE A 161 13.49 -18.99 -5.66
C PHE A 161 12.55 -20.17 -5.34
N ASN A 162 12.92 -21.01 -4.36
CA ASN A 162 12.11 -22.11 -3.86
C ASN A 162 11.81 -21.89 -2.36
N PRO A 163 10.55 -21.67 -1.96
CA PRO A 163 10.18 -21.43 -0.56
C PRO A 163 9.95 -22.71 0.25
N GLY A 164 10.30 -23.89 -0.28
CA GLY A 164 10.16 -25.16 0.46
C GLY A 164 10.91 -25.15 1.79
N GLU A 165 10.31 -25.76 2.82
CA GLU A 165 10.85 -25.78 4.19
C GLU A 165 12.30 -26.30 4.28
N PHE A 166 12.65 -27.27 3.43
CA PHE A 166 13.99 -27.86 3.35
C PHE A 166 14.83 -27.33 2.19
N ALA A 167 14.32 -26.35 1.44
CA ALA A 167 15.07 -25.75 0.34
C ALA A 167 16.22 -24.92 0.90
N VAL A 168 17.42 -25.10 0.35
CA VAL A 168 18.55 -24.25 0.70
C VAL A 168 18.30 -22.86 0.12
N GLN A 169 18.38 -21.83 0.96
CA GLN A 169 18.20 -20.45 0.52
C GLN A 169 19.36 -20.04 -0.41
N ALA A 170 19.12 -20.12 -1.72
CA ALA A 170 20.12 -19.82 -2.74
C ALA A 170 20.24 -18.31 -3.05
N CYS A 171 19.20 -17.53 -2.78
CA CYS A 171 19.15 -16.09 -3.05
C CYS A 171 18.58 -15.29 -1.87
N PHE A 172 19.33 -14.27 -1.44
CA PHE A 172 18.89 -13.29 -0.44
C PHE A 172 18.22 -12.07 -1.08
N LEU A 173 18.65 -11.72 -2.29
CA LEU A 173 18.11 -10.65 -3.12
C LEU A 173 17.78 -11.21 -4.50
N GLY A 174 16.88 -10.55 -5.22
CA GLY A 174 16.49 -10.90 -6.58
C GLY A 174 15.71 -12.19 -6.65
N ARG A 175 14.86 -12.49 -5.66
CA ARG A 175 14.10 -13.76 -5.63
C ARG A 175 13.19 -13.89 -6.85
N TYR A 176 12.54 -12.78 -7.23
CA TYR A 176 11.64 -12.70 -8.37
C TYR A 176 12.06 -11.64 -9.41
N GLY A 177 13.19 -10.96 -9.20
CA GLY A 177 13.71 -9.94 -10.12
C GLY A 177 12.93 -8.62 -10.16
N GLU A 178 11.95 -8.45 -9.28
CA GLU A 178 11.16 -7.22 -9.12
C GLU A 178 11.81 -6.23 -8.14
N GLU A 179 12.85 -6.68 -7.43
CA GLU A 179 13.53 -5.89 -6.40
C GLU A 179 14.39 -4.79 -7.04
N ILE A 180 14.26 -3.58 -6.50
CA ILE A 180 15.15 -2.47 -6.82
C ILE A 180 16.07 -2.29 -5.63
N GLY A 181 17.37 -2.47 -5.85
CA GLY A 181 18.37 -2.09 -4.87
C GLY A 181 18.38 -0.58 -4.76
N SER A 182 17.90 -0.05 -3.65
CA SER A 182 17.84 1.38 -3.36
C SER A 182 18.49 1.65 -2.00
N ASP A 183 18.52 2.91 -1.57
CA ASP A 183 18.86 3.28 -0.20
C ASP A 183 17.79 2.87 0.83
N GLN A 184 16.64 2.37 0.36
CA GLN A 184 15.51 1.93 1.17
C GLN A 184 15.07 3.02 2.16
N PHE A 185 15.06 4.28 1.69
CA PHE A 185 14.83 5.47 2.49
C PHE A 185 13.67 6.32 1.93
N GLY A 186 12.46 5.96 2.30
CA GLY A 186 11.21 6.62 1.95
C GLY A 186 10.62 7.56 3.03
N ALA A 187 9.42 8.08 2.74
CA ALA A 187 8.69 8.95 3.65
C ALA A 187 7.95 8.19 4.76
N ILE A 188 7.71 8.83 5.90
CA ILE A 188 7.09 8.22 7.08
C ILE A 188 5.96 9.09 7.59
N ILE A 189 4.83 8.45 7.91
CA ILE A 189 3.74 9.06 8.67
C ILE A 189 3.80 8.55 10.09
N MET A 190 4.01 9.44 11.06
CA MET A 190 4.01 9.10 12.48
C MET A 190 2.93 9.89 13.21
N ALA A 191 2.01 9.17 13.84
CA ALA A 191 1.05 9.71 14.78
C ALA A 191 1.50 9.36 16.20
N SER A 192 1.85 10.37 16.99
CA SER A 192 2.24 10.21 18.38
C SER A 192 1.68 11.36 19.22
N ALA A 193 1.10 11.03 20.36
CA ALA A 193 0.62 11.99 21.34
C ALA A 193 1.75 12.31 22.34
N SER A 194 1.84 13.58 22.76
CA SER A 194 2.70 13.95 23.88
C SER A 194 2.12 13.36 25.17
N MET A 195 2.98 12.81 26.04
CA MET A 195 2.58 12.39 27.38
C MET A 195 2.27 13.63 28.22
N ASP A 196 1.02 14.08 28.24
CA ASP A 196 0.54 14.95 29.30
C ASP A 196 -0.04 14.08 30.42
N SER A 197 0.79 13.82 31.43
CA SER A 197 0.47 13.03 32.61
C SER A 197 -0.59 13.67 33.53
N SER A 198 -0.99 14.91 33.27
CA SER A 198 -1.92 15.64 34.14
C SER A 198 -3.39 15.33 33.87
N ASN A 199 -3.77 14.92 32.64
CA ASN A 199 -5.18 14.79 32.26
C ASN A 199 -5.57 13.43 31.64
N GLY A 200 -4.63 12.50 31.45
CA GLY A 200 -4.93 11.15 30.92
C GLY A 200 -5.45 11.10 29.47
N ILE A 201 -5.37 12.22 28.73
CA ILE A 201 -5.88 12.32 27.36
C ILE A 201 -4.70 12.22 26.37
N GLN A 202 -4.48 11.02 25.85
CA GLN A 202 -3.59 10.76 24.71
C GLN A 202 -4.39 10.93 23.42
N ARG A 203 -4.15 11.97 22.61
CA ARG A 203 -4.86 12.13 21.33
C ARG A 203 -4.03 12.80 20.23
N ALA A 204 -3.35 11.99 19.41
CA ALA A 204 -3.09 12.37 18.02
C ALA A 204 -4.08 11.58 17.15
N ILE A 205 -4.97 12.28 16.44
CA ILE A 205 -5.96 11.65 15.56
C ILE A 205 -5.40 11.63 14.14
N LEU A 206 -5.33 10.46 13.52
CA LEU A 206 -4.91 10.30 12.13
C LEU A 206 -6.05 9.67 11.32
N ARG A 207 -6.48 10.36 10.28
CA ARG A 207 -7.53 9.91 9.36
C ARG A 207 -7.01 10.01 7.94
N LEU A 208 -6.72 8.87 7.33
CA LEU A 208 -6.25 8.77 5.95
C LEU A 208 -7.31 8.01 5.15
N SER A 209 -7.71 8.59 4.00
CA SER A 209 -8.65 7.94 3.10
C SER A 209 -8.38 8.25 1.65
N ASN A 210 -8.50 7.25 0.77
CA ASN A 210 -8.32 7.40 -0.68
C ASN A 210 -6.92 7.90 -1.06
N MET A 211 -5.90 7.46 -0.32
CA MET A 211 -4.51 7.87 -0.54
C MET A 211 -3.66 6.71 -1.04
N GLU A 212 -2.72 7.04 -1.91
CA GLU A 212 -1.61 6.19 -2.30
C GLU A 212 -0.40 6.57 -1.46
N ILE A 213 0.17 5.59 -0.78
CA ILE A 213 1.33 5.74 0.09
C ILE A 213 2.46 4.94 -0.57
N TYR A 214 3.37 5.66 -1.25
CA TYR A 214 4.33 5.09 -2.19
C TYR A 214 5.78 5.44 -1.82
N ASN A 215 6.72 4.51 -1.97
CA ASN A 215 8.13 4.72 -1.66
C ASN A 215 8.32 5.28 -0.23
N VAL A 216 7.99 4.44 0.74
CA VAL A 216 7.77 4.84 2.13
C VAL A 216 8.58 3.99 3.09
N ASP A 217 8.79 4.56 4.28
CA ASP A 217 9.53 3.99 5.41
C ASP A 217 11.04 3.87 5.24
N GLN A 218 11.74 3.36 6.25
CA GLN A 218 13.19 3.24 6.21
C GLN A 218 13.61 1.84 6.66
N ALA A 219 14.14 1.03 5.75
CA ALA A 219 14.59 -0.33 6.06
C ALA A 219 15.57 -0.34 7.24
N PHE A 220 15.51 -1.38 8.07
CA PHE A 220 16.43 -1.59 9.20
C PHE A 220 16.41 -0.51 10.30
N HIS A 221 15.48 0.45 10.24
CA HIS A 221 15.29 1.44 11.28
C HIS A 221 14.04 1.14 12.11
N LEU A 222 14.25 0.69 13.36
CA LEU A 222 13.14 0.41 14.28
C LEU A 222 12.25 1.65 14.44
N GLY A 223 10.96 1.46 14.19
CA GLY A 223 9.99 2.52 14.39
C GLY A 223 9.87 3.53 13.25
N ARG A 224 10.41 3.19 12.09
CA ARG A 224 10.27 3.90 10.82
C ARG A 224 9.45 3.01 9.88
N TYR A 225 8.12 3.07 10.02
CA TYR A 225 7.15 2.33 9.21
C TYR A 225 6.36 3.30 8.33
N PRO A 226 5.67 2.86 7.25
CA PRO A 226 4.95 3.78 6.38
C PRO A 226 3.91 4.59 7.13
N VAL A 227 3.12 3.92 7.98
CA VAL A 227 2.25 4.55 8.96
C VAL A 227 2.47 3.94 10.34
N ARG A 228 2.88 4.76 11.30
CA ARG A 228 3.15 4.35 12.67
C ARG A 228 2.30 5.11 13.68
N PHE A 229 1.50 4.38 14.44
CA PHE A 229 0.86 4.85 15.65
C PHE A 229 1.75 4.53 16.84
N HIS A 230 2.26 5.57 17.51
CA HIS A 230 3.24 5.42 18.58
C HIS A 230 2.79 6.10 19.88
N MET A 231 2.45 5.29 20.88
CA MET A 231 2.03 5.76 22.21
C MET A 231 0.80 6.69 22.15
N ASN A 232 -0.20 6.27 21.37
CA ASN A 232 -1.25 7.15 20.91
C ASN A 232 -2.57 7.00 21.68
N GLY A 233 -2.62 6.07 22.64
CA GLY A 233 -3.80 5.83 23.49
C GLY A 233 -5.00 5.38 22.70
N ASN A 234 -6.19 5.86 23.08
CA ASN A 234 -7.45 5.51 22.41
C ASN A 234 -7.53 6.12 21.01
N MET A 235 -7.63 5.27 20.00
CA MET A 235 -7.66 5.62 18.58
C MET A 235 -9.00 5.35 17.91
N ASN A 236 -10.12 5.24 18.64
CA ASN A 236 -11.46 4.97 18.09
C ASN A 236 -11.91 5.93 16.98
N SER A 237 -11.26 7.09 16.87
CA SER A 237 -11.55 8.11 15.88
C SER A 237 -10.54 8.20 14.74
N SER A 238 -9.48 7.39 14.77
CA SER A 238 -8.44 7.29 13.74
C SER A 238 -8.74 6.14 12.77
N TYR A 239 -8.40 6.30 11.50
CA TYR A 239 -8.55 5.24 10.51
C TYR A 239 -7.60 5.42 9.33
N ILE A 240 -7.33 4.32 8.65
CA ILE A 240 -6.75 4.28 7.31
C ILE A 240 -7.74 3.47 6.48
N LYS A 241 -8.38 4.10 5.49
CA LYS A 241 -9.45 3.48 4.70
C LYS A 241 -9.20 3.68 3.22
N SER A 242 -9.56 2.70 2.39
CA SER A 242 -9.51 2.84 0.93
C SER A 242 -8.18 3.39 0.42
N SER A 243 -7.06 2.98 1.02
CA SER A 243 -5.72 3.50 0.71
C SER A 243 -4.81 2.35 0.32
N SER A 244 -3.88 2.60 -0.59
CA SER A 244 -2.86 1.64 -0.99
C SER A 244 -1.53 1.99 -0.32
N VAL A 245 -0.77 0.97 0.07
CA VAL A 245 0.62 1.12 0.53
C VAL A 245 1.46 0.18 -0.31
N HIS A 246 2.39 0.71 -1.09
CA HIS A 246 3.25 -0.09 -1.94
C HIS A 246 4.62 0.55 -2.11
N GLN A 247 5.60 -0.27 -2.51
CA GLN A 247 7.02 0.09 -2.42
C GLN A 247 7.40 0.58 -1.02
N ALA A 248 7.08 -0.24 -0.02
CA ALA A 248 7.43 -0.03 1.38
C ALA A 248 8.62 -0.92 1.75
N PHE A 249 9.53 -0.43 2.58
CA PHE A 249 10.73 -1.17 2.99
C PHE A 249 10.60 -1.87 4.35
N ASN A 250 9.45 -1.72 5.02
CA ASN A 250 9.03 -2.40 6.24
C ASN A 250 7.52 -2.72 6.21
N ARG A 251 7.02 -3.32 7.30
CA ARG A 251 5.59 -3.58 7.50
C ARG A 251 4.76 -2.30 7.35
N ALA A 252 3.77 -2.32 6.46
CA ALA A 252 2.97 -1.17 6.04
C ALA A 252 2.40 -0.33 7.19
N ILE A 253 1.67 -0.97 8.11
CA ILE A 253 1.02 -0.28 9.24
C ILE A 253 1.52 -0.89 10.54
N ASN A 254 1.96 -0.03 11.46
CA ASN A 254 2.42 -0.43 12.78
C ASN A 254 1.64 0.31 13.87
N ILE A 255 1.18 -0.46 14.85
CA ILE A 255 0.52 0.04 16.05
C ILE A 255 1.37 -0.38 17.26
N HIS A 256 1.86 0.60 18.02
CA HIS A 256 2.69 0.37 19.21
C HIS A 256 2.15 1.17 20.39
N ALA A 257 1.88 0.48 21.51
CA ALA A 257 1.37 1.05 22.75
C ALA A 257 0.18 2.01 22.51
N SER A 258 -0.71 1.62 21.61
CA SER A 258 -1.93 2.37 21.24
C SER A 258 -3.11 1.39 21.25
N HIS A 259 -4.29 1.87 21.62
CA HIS A 259 -5.48 1.09 21.94
C HIS A 259 -6.70 1.53 21.14
#